data_AF-A0A7C7TP85-F1
#
_entry.id   AF-A0A7C7TP85-F1
#
_cell.length_a   1.000
_cell.length_b   1.000
_cell.length_c   1.000
_cell.angle_alpha   90.00
_cell.angle_beta   90.00
_cell.angle_gamma   90.00
#
_symmetry.space_group_name_H-M   'P 1'
#
loop_
_entity.id
_entity.type
_entity.pdbx_description
1 polymer ?
#
loop_
_entity_poly.entity_id
_entity_poly.type
_entity_poly.pdbx_seq_one_letter_code
_entity_poly.pdbx_strand_id
1 'polypeptide(L)' 'MNTELQHLIKMINQIADNVAMGESAELAAAKVADHLCRFWALSMRKQVFDYVDTGGEELKPISRAAIIKLRSG' A
#
# COMPACT_ATOMS: atom_id res chain seq x y z
N MET A 1 -16.90 -2.94 4.97
CA MET A 1 -15.59 -3.47 4.52
C MET A 1 -15.49 -4.93 4.93
N ASN A 2 -14.94 -5.82 4.09
CA ASN A 2 -14.72 -7.23 4.48
C ASN A 2 -13.40 -7.35 5.27
N THR A 3 -13.34 -8.31 6.19
CA THR A 3 -12.20 -8.65 7.05
C THR A 3 -10.89 -8.79 6.28
N GLU A 4 -10.90 -9.37 5.08
CA GLU A 4 -9.70 -9.51 4.26
C GLU A 4 -9.08 -8.15 3.89
N LEU A 5 -9.88 -7.22 3.38
CA LEU A 5 -9.41 -5.88 3.02
C LEU A 5 -8.89 -5.11 4.24
N GLN A 6 -9.54 -5.24 5.41
CA GLN A 6 -9.03 -4.67 6.67
C GLN A 6 -7.63 -5.20 7.02
N HIS A 7 -7.40 -6.50 6.84
CA HIS A 7 -6.08 -7.10 7.04
C HIS A 7 -5.06 -6.55 6.04
N LEU A 8 -5.41 -6.42 4.75
CA LEU A 8 -4.53 -5.87 3.73
C LEU A 8 -4.13 -4.43 4.06
N ILE A 9 -5.09 -3.57 4.44
CA ILE A 9 -4.84 -2.18 4.83
C ILE A 9 -3.87 -2.13 6.03
N LYS A 10 -4.15 -2.94 7.06
CA LYS A 10 -3.27 -3.04 8.23
C LYS A 10 -1.86 -3.44 7.85
N MET A 11 -1.72 -4.46 6.99
CA MET A 11 -0.41 -4.92 6.52
C MET A 11 0.36 -3.85 5.75
N ILE A 12 -0.28 -3.14 4.81
CA ILE A 12 0.40 -2.07 4.05
C ILE A 12 0.88 -0.97 4.99
N ASN A 13 0.04 -0.55 5.94
CA ASN A 13 0.42 0.45 6.92
C ASN A 13 1.62 0.00 7.78
N GLN A 14 1.66 -1.27 8.18
CA GLN A 14 2.81 -1.83 8.91
C GLN A 14 4.08 -1.90 8.05
N ILE A 15 3.96 -2.27 6.77
CA ILE A 15 5.08 -2.25 5.82
C ILE A 15 5.61 -0.83 5.68
N ALA A 16 4.72 0.16 5.52
CA ALA A 16 5.10 1.56 5.44
C ALA A 16 5.85 2.04 6.70
N ASP A 17 5.39 1.67 7.90
CA ASP A 17 6.06 2.03 9.16
C ASP A 17 7.48 1.45 9.27
N ASN A 18 7.67 0.21 8.79
CA ASN A 18 8.96 -0.47 8.86
C ASN A 18 9.95 0.00 7.79
N VAL A 19 9.45 0.31 6.58
CA VAL A 19 10.28 0.63 5.42
C VAL A 19 10.62 2.12 5.34
N ALA A 20 9.79 3.00 5.91
CA ALA A 20 9.95 4.45 5.79
C ALA A 20 10.93 5.09 6.80
N MET A 21 11.63 4.30 7.62
CA MET A 21 12.44 4.84 8.72
C MET A 21 13.65 5.62 8.19
N GLY A 22 13.60 6.95 8.30
CA GLY A 22 14.70 7.86 7.95
C GLY A 22 14.80 8.22 6.45
N GLU A 23 13.78 7.89 5.64
CA GLU A 23 13.80 8.13 4.19
C GLU A 23 12.82 9.23 3.76
N SER A 24 13.01 9.76 2.54
CA SER A 24 12.03 10.65 1.94
C SER A 24 10.73 9.92 1.62
N ALA A 25 9.62 10.66 1.61
CA ALA A 25 8.29 10.09 1.34
C ALA A 25 8.24 9.37 -0.02
N GLU A 26 8.85 9.93 -1.07
CA GLU A 26 8.93 9.32 -2.40
C GLU A 26 9.69 7.99 -2.41
N LEU A 27 10.82 7.91 -1.69
CA LEU A 27 11.64 6.70 -1.64
C LEU A 27 10.94 5.62 -0.81
N ALA A 28 10.37 6.01 0.34
CA ALA A 28 9.56 5.13 1.17
C ALA A 28 8.39 4.53 0.37
N ALA A 29 7.63 5.36 -0.36
CA ALA A 29 6.52 4.89 -1.19
C ALA A 29 7.00 3.96 -2.31
N ALA A 30 8.15 4.22 -2.93
CA ALA A 30 8.74 3.35 -3.95
C ALA A 30 9.08 1.96 -3.39
N LYS A 31 9.70 1.90 -2.21
CA LYS A 31 10.07 0.64 -1.57
C LYS A 31 8.87 -0.16 -1.12
N VAL A 32 7.85 0.50 -0.58
CA VAL A 32 6.59 -0.16 -0.24
C VAL A 32 5.95 -0.73 -1.52
N ALA A 33 5.88 0.05 -2.60
CA ALA A 33 5.34 -0.42 -3.88
C ALA A 33 6.10 -1.65 -4.42
N ASP A 34 7.44 -1.63 -4.39
CA ASP A 34 8.27 -2.78 -4.79
C ASP A 34 8.00 -4.02 -3.91
N HIS A 35 7.88 -3.84 -2.59
CA HIS A 35 7.52 -4.93 -1.68
C HIS A 35 6.16 -5.54 -2.03
N LEU A 36 5.13 -4.71 -2.22
CA LEU A 36 3.80 -5.19 -2.62
C LEU A 36 3.86 -5.90 -3.98
N CYS A 37 4.61 -5.38 -4.95
CA CYS A 37 4.75 -6.00 -6.26
C CYS A 37 5.32 -7.43 -6.18
N ARG A 38 6.36 -7.62 -5.35
CA ARG A 38 7.08 -8.88 -5.20
C ARG A 38 6.32 -9.93 -4.41
N PHE A 39 5.66 -9.51 -3.33
CA PHE A 39 5.13 -10.44 -2.33
C PHE A 39 3.62 -10.60 -2.37
N TRP A 40 2.88 -9.70 -3.03
CA TRP A 40 1.42 -9.78 -3.06
C TRP A 40 0.90 -10.40 -4.35
N ALA A 41 -0.10 -11.27 -4.20
CA ALA A 41 -0.87 -11.79 -5.31
C ALA A 41 -1.61 -10.66 -6.05
N LEU A 42 -1.93 -10.89 -7.32
CA LEU A 42 -2.66 -9.92 -8.14
C LEU A 42 -4.04 -9.58 -7.54
N SER A 43 -4.72 -10.55 -6.93
CA SER A 43 -6.02 -10.35 -6.27
C SER A 43 -5.93 -9.38 -5.10
N MET A 44 -4.91 -9.52 -4.25
CA MET A 44 -4.69 -8.62 -3.11
C MET A 44 -4.42 -7.19 -3.59
N ARG A 45 -3.60 -7.03 -4.65
CA ARG A 45 -3.30 -5.73 -5.26
C ARG A 45 -4.56 -5.06 -5.81
N LYS A 46 -5.42 -5.82 -6.51
CA LYS A 46 -6.71 -5.31 -7.00
C LYS A 46 -7.60 -4.79 -5.86
N GLN A 47 -7.74 -5.56 -4.77
CA GLN A 47 -8.56 -5.14 -3.64
C GLN A 47 -8.13 -3.78 -3.06
N VAL A 48 -6.82 -3.53 -2.95
CA VAL A 48 -6.33 -2.27 -2.41
C VAL A 48 -6.36 -1.13 -3.43
N PHE A 49 -6.26 -1.42 -4.73
CA PHE A 49 -6.54 -0.44 -5.79
C PHE A 49 -7.98 0.04 -5.73
N ASP A 50 -8.92 -0.90 -5.70
CA ASP A 50 -10.36 -0.59 -5.62
C ASP A 50 -10.66 0.23 -4.36
N TYR A 51 -10.04 -0.13 -3.22
CA TYR A 51 -10.21 0.62 -1.98
C TYR A 51 -9.69 2.07 -2.07
N VAL A 52 -8.53 2.30 -2.71
CA VAL A 52 -8.01 3.65 -2.93
C VAL A 52 -8.96 4.48 -3.80
N ASP A 53 -9.59 3.87 -4.82
CA ASP A 53 -10.56 4.54 -5.70
C ASP A 53 -11.85 4.94 -4.93
N THR A 54 -12.16 4.27 -3.82
CA THR A 54 -13.28 4.62 -2.91
C THR A 54 -12.93 5.63 -1.81
N GLY A 55 -11.69 6.11 -1.75
CA GLY A 55 -11.24 7.12 -0.79
C GLY A 55 -9.97 6.70 -0.03
N GLY A 56 -9.93 5.45 0.44
CA GLY A 56 -8.75 4.88 1.09
C GLY A 56 -8.38 5.52 2.44
N GLU A 57 -9.37 5.98 3.22
CA GLU A 57 -9.16 6.81 4.42
C GLU A 57 -8.32 6.14 5.51
N GLU A 58 -8.35 4.81 5.60
CA GLU A 58 -7.56 4.04 6.59
C GLU A 58 -6.09 3.85 6.18
N LEU A 59 -5.71 4.25 4.97
CA LEU A 59 -4.34 4.16 4.49
C LEU A 59 -3.53 5.37 4.96
N LYS A 60 -2.33 5.10 5.46
CA LYS A 60 -1.35 6.16 5.71
C LYS A 60 -0.97 6.87 4.40
N PRO A 61 -0.51 8.12 4.44
CA PRO A 61 -0.10 8.85 3.24
C PRO A 61 0.92 8.09 2.37
N ILE A 62 1.94 7.48 3.00
CA ILE A 62 2.95 6.67 2.30
C ILE A 62 2.34 5.41 1.69
N SER A 63 1.46 4.73 2.43
CA SER A 63 0.73 3.55 1.94
C SER A 63 -0.08 3.88 0.68
N ARG A 64 -0.84 4.98 0.71
CA ARG A 64 -1.64 5.43 -0.43
C ARG A 64 -0.76 5.78 -1.63
N ALA A 65 0.34 6.52 -1.40
CA ALA A 65 1.29 6.86 -2.46
C ALA A 65 1.93 5.61 -3.09
N ALA A 66 2.27 4.61 -2.28
CA ALA A 66 2.84 3.35 -2.76
C ALA A 66 1.85 2.58 -3.64
N ILE A 67 0.58 2.50 -3.27
CA ILE A 67 -0.47 1.84 -4.06
C ILE A 67 -0.66 2.56 -5.40
N ILE A 68 -0.73 3.90 -5.40
CA ILE A 68 -0.84 4.69 -6.64
C ILE A 68 0.36 4.46 -7.55
N LYS A 69 1.57 4.41 -6.98
CA LYS A 69 2.80 4.14 -7.72
C LYS A 69 2.82 2.73 -8.31
N LEU A 70 2.40 1.74 -7.54
CA LEU A 70 2.30 0.34 -7.97
C LEU A 70 1.32 0.14 -9.13
N ARG A 71 0.23 0.92 -9.18
CA ARG A 71 -0.74 0.86 -10.29
C ARG A 71 -0.20 1.47 -11.58
N SER A 72 0.76 2.39 -11.47
CA SER A 72 1.28 3.19 -12.58
C SER A 72 2.54 2.58 -13.23
N GLY A 73 3.03 1.45 -12.73
CA GLY A 73 4.19 0.72 -13.25
C GLY A 73 3.81 -0.67 -13.73
#